data_AF-A0A0F5EYF8-F1
#
_entry.id   AF-A0A0F5EYF8-F1
#
_cell.length_a   1.000
_cell.length_b   1.000
_cell.length_c   1.000
_cell.angle_alpha   90.00
_cell.angle_beta   90.00
_cell.angle_gamma   90.00
#
_symmetry.space_group_name_H-M   'P 1'
#
loop_
_entity.id
_entity.type
_entity.pdbx_description
1 polymer ?
#
loop_
_entity_poly.entity_id
_entity_poly.type
_entity_poly.pdbx_seq_one_letter_code
_entity_poly.pdbx_strand_id
1 'polypeptide(L)'
;MQRFEKQGIDGLLLKPKGRPSMKLNSPKMPPTPKTEEERLRYRILELEAENAMLKKLQELNQQKMRGCSRLALNFTPFSQYF
;
A
#
# COMPACT_ATOMS: atom_id res chain seq x y z
N MET A 1 38.49 32.22 19.32
CA MET A 1 38.52 32.88 18.00
C MET A 1 38.95 31.97 16.84
N GLN A 2 39.48 30.77 17.09
CA GLN A 2 40.07 29.89 16.05
C GLN A 2 39.18 29.50 14.85
N ARG A 3 37.84 29.54 14.96
CA ARG A 3 36.94 29.20 13.82
C ARG A 3 36.86 30.35 12.80
N PHE A 4 36.83 31.59 13.27
CA PHE A 4 36.84 32.77 12.41
C PHE A 4 38.18 32.89 11.68
N GLU A 5 39.30 32.61 12.36
CA GLU A 5 40.64 32.63 11.74
C GLU A 5 40.79 31.59 10.61
N LYS A 6 40.03 30.48 10.65
CA LYS A 6 40.11 29.41 9.65
C LYS A 6 39.07 29.50 8.53
N GLN A 7 37.87 30.01 8.82
CA GLN A 7 36.71 29.99 7.91
C GLN A 7 36.16 31.39 7.62
N GLY A 8 36.76 32.44 8.17
CA GLY A 8 36.30 33.82 8.01
C GLY A 8 34.86 34.00 8.53
N ILE A 9 34.09 34.80 7.80
CA ILE A 9 32.70 35.14 8.11
C ILE A 9 31.80 33.89 8.11
N ASP A 10 32.10 32.88 7.29
CA ASP A 10 31.32 31.63 7.25
C ASP A 10 31.44 30.84 8.56
N GLY A 11 32.56 31.01 9.28
CA GLY A 11 32.74 30.43 10.62
C GLY A 11 31.86 31.07 11.70
N LEU A 12 31.24 32.22 11.39
CA LEU A 12 30.25 32.89 12.24
C LEU A 12 28.81 32.45 11.89
N LEU A 13 28.59 31.86 10.72
CA LEU A 13 27.28 31.37 10.33
C LEU A 13 26.90 30.13 11.16
N LEU A 14 25.67 30.13 11.67
CA LEU A 14 25.13 29.01 12.42
C LEU A 14 24.94 27.81 11.47
N LYS A 15 25.53 26.66 11.83
CA LYS A 15 25.26 25.42 11.11
C LYS A 15 23.77 25.08 11.22
N PRO A 16 23.14 24.59 10.13
CA PRO A 16 21.75 24.17 10.18
C PRO A 16 21.58 23.11 11.27
N LYS A 17 20.74 23.42 12.26
CA LYS A 17 20.43 22.51 13.35
C LYS A 17 19.41 21.49 12.85
N GLY A 18 19.75 20.21 12.95
CA GLY A 18 18.83 19.12 12.61
C GLY A 18 19.52 17.98 11.87
N ARG A 19 18.81 16.85 11.74
CA ARG A 19 19.25 15.75 10.87
C ARG A 19 19.01 16.14 9.42
N PRO A 20 19.88 15.74 8.48
CA PRO A 20 19.59 15.92 7.07
C PRO A 20 18.25 15.24 6.76
N SER A 21 17.38 15.97 6.05
CA SER A 21 16.07 15.43 5.65
C SER A 21 16.30 14.17 4.82
N MET A 22 15.74 13.05 5.29
CA MET A 22 15.73 11.83 4.50
C MET A 22 14.69 12.02 3.39
N LYS A 23 15.09 11.86 2.13
CA LYS A 23 14.13 11.92 1.01
C LYS A 23 13.09 10.83 1.22
N LEU A 24 11.86 11.21 1.57
CA LEU A 24 10.74 10.29 1.63
C LEU A 24 10.34 9.99 0.18
N ASN A 25 10.72 8.82 -0.34
CA ASN A 25 10.30 8.32 -1.65
C ASN A 25 8.86 7.77 -1.61
N SER A 26 8.00 8.33 -0.76
CA SER A 26 6.60 7.94 -0.77
C SER A 26 5.96 8.44 -2.05
N PRO A 27 5.12 7.62 -2.71
CA PRO A 27 4.31 8.11 -3.81
C PRO A 27 3.53 9.31 -3.29
N LYS A 28 3.74 10.47 -3.92
CA LYS A 28 2.95 11.67 -3.63
C LYS A 28 1.50 11.29 -3.83
N MET A 29 0.65 11.66 -2.87
CA MET A 29 -0.80 11.62 -3.09
C MET A 29 -1.10 12.32 -4.41
N PRO A 30 -2.05 11.80 -5.21
CA PRO A 30 -2.49 12.51 -6.39
C PRO A 30 -2.91 13.93 -5.97
N PRO A 31 -2.53 14.95 -6.75
CA PRO A 31 -2.92 16.32 -6.45
C PRO A 31 -4.45 16.40 -6.38
N THR A 32 -4.96 17.27 -5.50
CA THR A 32 -6.39 17.52 -5.40
C THR A 32 -6.94 17.89 -6.79
N PRO A 33 -7.92 17.13 -7.32
CA PRO A 33 -8.44 17.38 -8.65
C PRO A 33 -9.07 18.77 -8.71
N LYS A 34 -8.80 19.51 -9.80
CA LYS A 34 -9.24 20.91 -9.95
C LYS A 34 -10.61 21.01 -10.63
N THR A 35 -11.03 19.93 -11.29
CA THR A 35 -12.29 19.83 -12.03
C THR A 35 -13.08 18.60 -11.56
N GLU A 36 -14.41 18.66 -11.67
CA GLU A 36 -15.28 17.53 -11.32
C GLU A 36 -15.00 16.31 -12.19
N GLU A 37 -14.65 16.49 -13.46
CA GLU A 37 -14.32 15.37 -14.35
C GLU A 37 -13.08 14.60 -13.88
N GLU A 38 -12.00 15.30 -13.51
CA GLU A 38 -10.80 14.67 -12.95
C GLU A 38 -11.11 13.94 -11.64
N ARG A 39 -11.91 14.55 -10.77
CA ARG A 39 -12.35 13.93 -9.52
C ARG A 39 -13.10 12.63 -9.76
N LEU A 40 -14.01 12.61 -10.73
CA LEU A 40 -14.75 11.41 -11.11
C LEU A 40 -13.84 10.33 -11.69
N ARG A 41 -12.88 10.70 -12.55
CA ARG A 41 -11.89 9.76 -13.10
C ARG A 41 -11.05 9.09 -12.00
N TYR A 42 -10.58 9.86 -11.03
CA TYR A 42 -9.86 9.31 -9.88
C TYR A 42 -10.74 8.38 -9.03
N ARG A 43 -12.00 8.77 -8.79
CA ARG A 43 -12.93 7.94 -8.03
C ARG A 43 -13.24 6.62 -8.74
N ILE A 44 -13.40 6.65 -10.06
CA ILE A 44 -13.59 5.45 -10.87
C ILE A 44 -12.37 4.52 -10.75
N LEU A 45 -11.16 5.06 -10.91
CA LEU A 45 -9.93 4.27 -10.81
C LEU A 45 -9.77 3.61 -9.43
N GLU A 46 -10.04 4.35 -8.35
CA GLU A 46 -10.02 3.82 -6.98
C GLU A 46 -11.05 2.69 -6.81
N LEU A 47 -12.29 2.92 -7.24
CA LEU A 47 -13.35 1.91 -7.18
C LEU A 47 -13.07 0.68 -8.03
N GLU A 48 -12.43 0.84 -9.19
CA GLU A 48 -12.02 -0.27 -10.04
C GLU A 48 -10.95 -1.13 -9.36
N ALA A 49 -9.97 -0.50 -8.70
CA ALA A 49 -8.95 -1.20 -7.94
C ALA A 49 -9.56 -1.96 -6.74
N GLU A 50 -10.44 -1.32 -5.97
CA GLU A 50 -11.17 -1.94 -4.86
C GLU A 50 -12.01 -3.13 -5.35
N ASN A 51 -12.80 -2.94 -6.40
CA ASN A 51 -13.63 -4.01 -6.98
C ASN A 51 -12.79 -5.18 -7.50
N ALA A 52 -11.64 -4.91 -8.13
CA ALA A 52 -10.73 -5.96 -8.59
C ALA A 52 -10.21 -6.80 -7.42
N MET A 53 -9.85 -6.17 -6.30
CA MET A 53 -9.46 -6.88 -5.08
C MET A 53 -10.60 -7.71 -4.49
N LEU A 54 -11.81 -7.13 -4.39
CA LEU A 54 -12.98 -7.82 -3.86
C LEU A 54 -13.36 -9.04 -4.70
N LYS A 55 -13.30 -8.94 -6.04
CA LYS A 55 -13.54 -10.08 -6.93
C LYS A 55 -12.56 -11.22 -6.70
N LYS A 56 -11.26 -10.92 -6.54
CA LYS A 56 -10.25 -11.94 -6.20
C LYS A 56 -10.54 -12.60 -4.86
N LEU A 57 -10.91 -11.82 -3.84
CA LEU A 57 -11.28 -12.34 -2.53
C LEU A 57 -12.50 -13.27 -2.62
N GLN A 58 -13.52 -12.84 -3.37
CA GLN A 58 -14.73 -13.62 -3.59
C GLN A 58 -14.42 -14.95 -4.27
N GLU A 59 -13.55 -14.95 -5.28
CA GLU A 59 -13.11 -16.16 -5.97
C GLU A 59 -12.40 -17.13 -5.00
N LEU A 60 -11.46 -16.65 -4.19
CA LEU A 60 -10.78 -17.46 -3.17
C LEU A 60 -11.77 -18.07 -2.18
N ASN A 61 -12.77 -17.30 -1.74
CA ASN A 61 -13.78 -17.80 -0.83
C ASN A 61 -14.65 -18.89 -1.50
N GLN A 62 -15.04 -18.70 -2.76
CA GLN A 62 -15.75 -19.71 -3.54
C GLN A 62 -14.91 -20.99 -3.70
N GLN A 63 -13.61 -20.86 -3.99
CA GLN A 63 -12.70 -22.01 -4.09
C GLN A 63 -12.61 -22.77 -2.76
N LYS A 64 -12.52 -22.07 -1.63
CA LYS A 64 -12.51 -22.68 -0.29
C LYS A 64 -13.80 -23.46 -0.02
N MET A 65 -14.96 -22.87 -0.34
CA MET A 65 -16.25 -23.53 -0.18
C MET A 65 -16.36 -24.77 -1.07
N ARG A 66 -15.99 -24.67 -2.36
CA ARG A 66 -15.97 -25.81 -3.30
C ARG A 66 -14.99 -26.90 -2.87
N GLY A 67 -13.83 -26.55 -2.32
CA GLY A 67 -12.85 -27.48 -1.79
C GLY A 67 -13.37 -28.22 -0.56
N CYS A 68 -14.09 -27.54 0.32
CA CYS A 68 -14.77 -28.13 1.47
C CYS A 68 -15.87 -29.13 1.03
N SER A 69 -16.64 -28.81 -0.01
CA SER A 69 -17.62 -29.75 -0.60
C SER A 69 -16.96 -30.97 -1.26
N ARG A 70 -15.78 -30.81 -1.87
CA ARG A 70 -15.05 -31.90 -2.53
C ARG A 70 -14.47 -32.90 -1.53
N LEU A 71 -14.06 -32.44 -0.34
CA LEU A 71 -13.66 -33.31 0.76
C LEU A 71 -14.85 -34.05 1.39
N ALA A 72 -16.03 -33.44 1.42
CA ALA A 72 -17.25 -34.08 1.91
C ALA A 72 -17.76 -35.22 0.98
N LEU A 73 -17.53 -35.13 -0.33
CA LEU A 73 -17.92 -36.18 -1.30
C LEU A 73 -16.93 -37.36 -1.38
N ASN A 74 -15.71 -37.20 -0.86
CA ASN A 74 -14.71 -38.27 -0.80
C ASN A 74 -14.66 -38.99 0.55
N PHE A 75 -15.59 -38.68 1.47
CA PHE A 75 -15.71 -39.40 2.72
C PHE A 75 -16.52 -40.69 2.49
N THR A 76 -15.87 -41.73 1.98
CA THR A 76 -16.44 -43.08 2.06
C THR A 76 -16.51 -43.46 3.53
N PRO A 77 -17.71 -43.66 4.13
CA PRO A 77 -17.77 -44.12 5.50
C PRO A 77 -17.11 -45.51 5.58
N PHE A 78 -16.16 -45.66 6.50
CA PHE A 78 -15.44 -46.90 6.77
C PHE A 78 -16.36 -48.09 7.12
N SER A 79 -17.65 -47.82 7.36
CA SER A 79 -18.72 -48.79 7.63
C SER A 79 -19.06 -49.73 6.45
N GLN A 80 -18.45 -49.60 5.27
CA GLN A 80 -18.67 -50.53 4.16
C GLN A 80 -17.73 -51.75 4.16
N TYR A 81 -16.86 -51.87 5.17
CA TYR A 81 -15.88 -52.95 5.30
C TYR A 81 -16.16 -53.94 6.44
N PHE A 82 -17.33 -53.86 7.09
CA PHE A 82 -17.80 -54.82 8.09
C PHE A 82 -19.30 -55.06 7.96
#